data_AF-A0ABD5SXT3-F1
#
_entry.id   AF-A0ABD5SXT3-F1
#
_cell.length_a   1.000
_cell.length_b   1.000
_cell.length_c   1.000
_cell.angle_alpha   90.00
_cell.angle_beta   90.00
_cell.angle_gamma   90.00
#
_symmetry.space_group_name_H-M   'P 1'
#
loop_
_entity.id
_entity.type
_entity.pdbx_description
1 polymer ?
#
loop_
_entity_poly.entity_id
_entity_poly.type
_entity_poly.pdbx_seq_one_letter_code
_entity_poly.pdbx_strand_id
1 'polypeptide(L)' 'MECSEADCERPAAVELHIPWNENRLVCAAHARVLGRQDGVVADPDPERGDALLEEE' A
#
# COMPACT_ATOMS: atom_id res chain seq x y z
N MET A 1 2.86 4.27 9.49
CA MET A 1 1.59 4.94 9.14
C MET A 1 0.43 3.93 9.18
N GLU A 2 -0.79 4.39 9.40
CA GLU A 2 -2.03 3.61 9.28
C GLU A 2 -2.54 3.63 7.83
N CYS A 3 -3.41 2.69 7.47
CA CYS A 3 -4.03 2.62 6.15
C CYS A 3 -4.85 3.89 5.88
N SER A 4 -4.70 4.49 4.69
CA SER A 4 -5.47 5.68 4.29
C SER A 4 -6.95 5.42 3.99
N GLU A 5 -7.40 4.17 4.09
CA GLU A 5 -8.78 3.80 3.78
C GLU A 5 -9.66 4.02 5.02
N ALA A 6 -10.90 4.46 4.78
CA ALA A 6 -11.86 4.67 5.86
C ALA A 6 -12.07 3.38 6.67
N ASP A 7 -12.22 3.54 7.98
CA ASP A 7 -12.52 2.45 8.91
C ASP A 7 -11.46 1.31 8.92
N CYS A 8 -10.17 1.65 8.67
CA CYS A 8 -9.10 0.68 8.66
C CYS A 8 -7.85 1.12 9.44
N GLU A 9 -7.69 0.60 10.65
CA GLU A 9 -6.56 0.89 11.57
C GLU A 9 -5.33 0.01 11.30
N ARG A 10 -5.34 -0.78 10.21
CA ARG A 10 -4.22 -1.67 9.88
C ARG A 10 -2.98 -0.86 9.48
N PRO A 11 -1.77 -1.37 9.76
CA PRO A 11 -0.54 -0.76 9.29
C PRO A 11 -0.53 -0.64 7.76
N ALA A 12 -0.23 0.55 7.24
CA ALA A 12 0.10 0.73 5.83
C ALA A 12 1.39 -0.04 5.51
N ALA A 13 1.46 -0.63 4.32
CA ALA A 13 2.61 -1.43 3.87
C ALA A 13 2.88 -1.29 2.37
N VAL A 14 2.02 -0.58 1.64
CA VAL A 14 2.05 -0.48 0.18
C VAL A 14 1.64 0.93 -0.21
N GLU A 15 2.40 1.53 -1.11
CA GLU A 15 2.05 2.76 -1.80
C GLU A 15 1.35 2.42 -3.14
N LEU A 16 0.15 2.98 -3.34
CA LEU A 16 -0.55 2.91 -4.61
C LEU A 16 -0.19 4.12 -5.45
N HIS A 17 0.38 3.88 -6.64
CA HIS A 17 0.69 4.91 -7.61
C HIS A 17 -0.53 5.17 -8.51
N ILE A 18 -1.26 6.24 -8.19
CA ILE A 18 -2.52 6.59 -8.85
C ILE A 18 -2.24 7.67 -9.91
N PRO A 19 -2.42 7.41 -11.22
CA PRO A 19 -2.08 8.39 -12.27
C PRO A 19 -2.95 9.65 -12.30
N TRP A 20 -4.14 9.60 -11.69
CA TRP A 20 -5.17 10.64 -11.75
C TRP A 20 -5.49 11.28 -10.39
N ASN A 21 -4.75 10.90 -9.34
CA ASN A 21 -4.93 11.43 -7.99
C ASN A 21 -3.60 11.34 -7.23
N GLU A 22 -3.56 11.86 -6.01
CA GLU A 22 -2.42 11.64 -5.11
C GLU A 22 -2.25 10.14 -4.78
N ASN A 23 -0.99 9.72 -4.62
CA ASN A 23 -0.63 8.38 -4.17
C ASN A 23 -1.23 8.10 -2.79
N ARG A 24 -1.52 6.82 -2.53
CA ARG A 24 -2.17 6.40 -1.27
C ARG A 24 -1.36 5.32 -0.57
N LEU A 25 -1.12 5.50 0.72
CA LEU A 25 -0.50 4.50 1.58
C LEU A 25 -1.56 3.63 2.23
N VAL A 26 -1.62 2.36 1.84
CA VAL A 26 -2.65 1.42 2.28
C VAL A 26 -2.05 0.15 2.86
N CYS A 27 -2.85 -0.61 3.61
CA CYS A 27 -2.45 -1.93 4.07
C CYS A 27 -2.43 -2.94 2.91
N ALA A 28 -1.68 -4.03 3.06
CA ALA A 28 -1.54 -5.07 2.03
C ALA A 28 -2.88 -5.63 1.52
N ALA A 29 -3.90 -5.72 2.40
CA ALA A 29 -5.23 -6.20 2.02
C ALA A 29 -5.96 -5.23 1.09
N HIS A 30 -5.93 -3.92 1.38
CA HIS A 30 -6.54 -2.91 0.53
C HIS A 30 -5.76 -2.72 -0.77
N ALA A 31 -4.43 -2.76 -0.73
CA ALA A 31 -3.61 -2.73 -1.93
C ALA A 31 -4.00 -3.81 -2.95
N ARG A 32 -4.20 -5.06 -2.47
CA ARG A 32 -4.61 -6.17 -3.33
C ARG A 32 -5.94 -5.91 -4.05
N VAL A 33 -6.90 -5.28 -3.37
CA VAL A 33 -8.23 -5.03 -3.92
C VAL A 33 -8.19 -3.82 -4.85
N LEU A 34 -7.68 -2.69 -4.37
CA LEU A 34 -7.63 -1.42 -5.08
C LEU A 34 -6.75 -1.51 -6.33
N GLY A 35 -5.56 -2.12 -6.25
CA GLY A 35 -4.68 -2.31 -7.41
C GLY A 35 -5.35 -3.09 -8.55
N ARG A 36 -6.25 -4.03 -8.21
CA ARG A 36 -7.01 -4.81 -9.21
C ARG A 36 -8.22 -4.06 -9.74
N GLN A 37 -8.95 -3.35 -8.88
CA GLN A 37 -10.16 -2.62 -9.26
C GLN A 37 -9.82 -1.40 -10.11
N ASP A 38 -8.79 -0.67 -9.71
CA ASP A 38 -8.41 0.60 -10.32
C ASP A 38 -7.31 0.43 -11.37
N GLY A 39 -6.67 -0.75 -11.44
CA GLY A 39 -5.60 -1.01 -12.40
C GLY A 39 -4.33 -0.19 -12.14
N VAL A 40 -4.07 0.14 -10.87
CA VAL A 40 -2.93 0.95 -10.43
C VAL A 40 -1.78 0.08 -9.94
N VAL A 41 -0.55 0.60 -10.03
CA VAL A 41 0.65 -0.09 -9.55
C VAL A 41 0.71 0.02 -8.03
N ALA A 42 1.06 -1.09 -7.40
CA ALA A 42 1.18 -1.23 -5.96
C ALA A 42 2.64 -1.57 -5.64
N ASP A 43 3.36 -0.64 -5.05
CA ASP A 43 4.75 -0.82 -4.64
C ASP A 43 4.86 -0.98 -3.13
N PRO A 44 5.68 -1.92 -2.62
CA PRO A 44 5.90 -2.05 -1.19
C PRO A 44 6.47 -0.75 -0.62
N ASP A 45 5.91 -0.29 0.50
CA ASP A 45 6.40 0.91 1.19
C ASP A 45 7.85 0.66 1.61
N PRO A 46 8.83 1.45 1.15
CA PRO A 46 10.25 1.18 1.41
C PRO A 46 10.60 1.24 2.90
N GLU A 47 9.87 2.04 3.71
CA GLU A 47 10.11 2.10 5.16
C GLU A 47 9.61 0.84 5.89
N ARG A 48 8.81 -0.01 5.23
CA ARG A 48 8.28 -1.27 5.78
C ARG A 48 8.62 -2.52 4.96
N GLY A 49 9.11 -2.33 3.74
CA GLY A 49 9.53 -3.36 2.82
C GLY A 49 10.92 -3.91 3.14
N ASP A 50 11.84 -3.07 3.65
CA ASP A 50 13.19 -3.50 4.04
C ASP A 50 13.15 -4.63 5.09
N ALA A 51 12.24 -4.54 6.07
CA ALA A 51 12.05 -5.58 7.08
C ALA A 51 11.63 -6.96 6.52
N LEU A 52 11.15 -7.03 5.27
CA LEU A 52 10.78 -8.26 4.58
C LEU A 52 11.86 -8.79 3.62
N LEU A 53 12.89 -8.00 3.35
CA LEU A 53 14.01 -8.34 2.46
C LEU A 53 15.31 -8.66 3.23
N GLU A 54 15.36 -8.32 4.52
CA GLU A 54 16.51 -8.56 5.42
C GLU A 54 16.53 -9.97 6.05
N GLU A 55 15.59 -10.87 5.71
CA GLU A 55 15.67 -12.29 6.10
C GLU A 55 16.63 -13.06 5.15
N GLU A 56 17.95 -12.92 5.35
CA GLU A 56 18.99 -13.83 4.81
C GLU A 56 19.35 -14.96 5.78
#